data_AF-A0A7C7U1H5-F1
#
_entry.id   AF-A0A7C7U1H5-F1
#
_cell.length_a   1.000
_cell.length_b   1.000
_cell.length_c   1.000
_cell.angle_alpha   90.00
_cell.angle_beta   90.00
_cell.angle_gamma   90.00
#
_symmetry.space_group_name_H-M   'P 1'
#
loop_
_entity.id
_entity.type
_entity.pdbx_description
1 polymer ?
#
loop_
_entity_poly.entity_id
_entity_poly.type
_entity_poly.pdbx_seq_one_letter_code
_entity_poly.pdbx_strand_id
1 'polypeptide(L)' 'MDPKQATTVGDRRHDIIGAHNNQISSIGVLYGYGSHEEPETAGAKRLGTSLDSLAHWLFPAS' A
#
# COMPACT_ATOMS: atom_id res chain seq x y z
N MET A 1 -15.75 -10.29 -3.76
CA MET A 1 -15.35 -8.87 -3.55
C MET A 1 -14.82 -8.37 -4.89
N ASP A 2 -15.13 -7.15 -5.30
CA ASP A 2 -14.50 -6.55 -6.49
C ASP A 2 -13.09 -6.06 -6.12
N PRO A 3 -12.00 -6.53 -6.77
CA PRO A 3 -10.63 -6.06 -6.52
C PRO A 3 -10.48 -4.54 -6.59
N LYS A 4 -11.30 -3.88 -7.41
CA LYS A 4 -11.29 -2.40 -7.55
C LYS A 4 -11.82 -1.68 -6.30
N GLN A 5 -12.52 -2.39 -5.43
CA GLN A 5 -13.01 -1.88 -4.15
C GLN A 5 -12.12 -2.28 -2.97
N ALA A 6 -10.98 -2.94 -3.23
CA ALA A 6 -10.01 -3.33 -2.23
C ALA A 6 -8.72 -2.52 -2.36
N THR A 7 -7.99 -2.38 -1.27
CA THR A 7 -6.63 -1.82 -1.26
C THR A 7 -5.80 -2.58 -0.25
N THR A 8 -4.65 -3.09 -0.69
CA THR A 8 -3.66 -3.71 0.19
C THR A 8 -2.78 -2.63 0.80
N VAL A 9 -2.53 -2.75 2.09
CA VAL A 9 -1.57 -1.92 2.83
C VAL A 9 -0.52 -2.85 3.40
N GLY A 10 0.76 -2.61 3.08
CA GLY A 10 1.85 -3.47 3.54
C GLY A 10 3.21 -2.78 3.47
N ASP A 11 4.17 -3.26 4.24
CA ASP A 11 5.53 -2.71 4.31
C ASP A 11 6.54 -3.53 3.50
N ARG A 12 6.19 -4.76 3.09
CA ARG A 12 7.09 -5.64 2.35
C ARG A 12 6.75 -5.70 0.86
N ARG A 13 7.77 -5.99 0.05
CA ARG A 13 7.58 -6.15 -1.40
C ARG A 13 6.54 -7.21 -1.75
N HIS A 14 6.40 -8.26 -0.93
CA HIS A 14 5.46 -9.36 -1.20
C HIS A 14 4.00 -8.91 -1.08
N ASP A 15 3.69 -7.94 -0.21
CA ASP A 15 2.34 -7.37 -0.10
C ASP A 15 1.95 -6.66 -1.40
N ILE A 16 2.90 -5.90 -1.97
CA ILE A 16 2.71 -5.14 -3.20
C ILE A 16 2.61 -6.08 -4.42
N ILE A 17 3.52 -7.04 -4.54
CA ILE A 17 3.50 -8.05 -5.61
C ILE A 17 2.20 -8.86 -5.55
N GLY A 18 1.77 -9.26 -4.34
CA GLY A 18 0.51 -9.95 -4.12
C GLY A 18 -0.69 -9.13 -4.57
N ALA A 19 -0.72 -7.83 -4.25
CA ALA A 19 -1.76 -6.92 -4.70
C ALA A 19 -1.82 -6.83 -6.24
N HIS A 20 -0.67 -6.67 -6.91
CA HIS A 20 -0.61 -6.59 -8.37
C HIS A 20 -1.07 -7.87 -9.05
N ASN A 21 -0.66 -9.04 -8.55
CA ASN A 21 -1.10 -10.33 -9.07
C ASN A 21 -2.62 -10.54 -8.94
N ASN A 22 -3.25 -9.86 -7.98
CA ASN A 22 -4.70 -9.91 -7.74
C ASN A 22 -5.44 -8.67 -8.28
N GLN A 23 -4.76 -7.78 -9.03
CA GLN A 23 -5.34 -6.54 -9.58
C GLN A 23 -5.93 -5.60 -8.52
N ILE A 24 -5.34 -5.61 -7.32
CA ILE A 24 -5.72 -4.77 -6.17
C ILE A 24 -4.74 -3.59 -6.09
N SER A 25 -5.25 -2.40 -5.78
CA SER A 25 -4.40 -1.22 -5.52
C SER A 25 -3.55 -1.43 -4.26
N SER A 26 -2.32 -0.95 -4.25
CA SER A 26 -1.37 -1.17 -3.15
C SER A 26 -0.86 0.15 -2.56
N ILE A 27 -0.74 0.21 -1.24
CA ILE A 27 -0.09 1.30 -0.50
C ILE A 27 1.05 0.70 0.31
N GLY A 28 2.27 1.20 0.09
CA GLY A 28 3.44 0.88 0.88
C GLY A 28 3.50 1.75 2.12
N VAL A 29 3.80 1.16 3.27
CA VAL A 29 4.01 1.90 4.53
C VAL A 29 5.43 1.73 5.04
N LEU A 30 6.01 2.80 5.56
CA LEU A 30 7.44 2.89 5.90
C LEU A 30 7.71 2.87 7.41
N TYR A 31 6.67 2.61 8.19
CA TYR A 31 6.72 2.44 9.64
C TYR A 31 6.60 0.97 10.06
N GLY A 32 6.75 0.05 9.10
CA GLY A 32 6.79 -1.40 9.34
C GLY A 32 8.22 -1.92 9.52
N TYR A 33 8.41 -3.21 9.24
CA TYR A 33 9.69 -3.90 9.32
C TYR A 33 10.48 -3.90 7.99
N GLY A 34 9.82 -3.61 6.88
CA GLY A 34 10.38 -3.49 5.53
C GLY A 34 11.26 -2.26 5.36
N SER A 35 12.18 -2.33 4.39
CA SER A 35 12.96 -1.16 4.01
C SER A 35 12.13 -0.22 3.13
N HIS A 36 12.60 1.01 2.94
CA HIS A 36 11.95 1.96 2.05
C HIS A 36 11.87 1.44 0.60
N GLU A 37 12.96 0.82 0.16
CA GLU A 37 13.16 0.37 -1.21
C GLU A 37 12.25 -0.81 -1.58
N GLU A 38 11.81 -1.61 -0.60
CA GLU A 38 10.97 -2.78 -0.85
C GLU A 38 9.63 -2.45 -1.52
N PRO A 39 8.73 -1.66 -0.90
CA PRO A 39 7.46 -1.31 -1.53
C PRO A 39 7.65 -0.36 -2.71
N GLU A 40 8.68 0.51 -2.69
CA GLU A 40 8.99 1.40 -3.82
C GLU A 40 9.34 0.61 -5.09
N THR A 41 10.31 -0.31 -4.99
CA THR A 41 10.76 -1.13 -6.12
C THR A 41 9.68 -2.11 -6.57
N ALA A 42 8.85 -2.60 -5.65
CA ALA A 42 7.71 -3.45 -5.97
C ALA A 42 6.58 -2.70 -6.69
N GLY A 43 6.64 -1.36 -6.75
CA GLY A 43 5.70 -0.52 -7.49
C GLY A 43 4.46 -0.15 -6.70
N ALA A 44 4.56 0.03 -5.38
CA ALA A 44 3.45 0.51 -4.57
C ALA A 44 2.88 1.82 -5.14
N LYS A 45 1.55 1.93 -5.22
CA LYS A 45 0.91 3.11 -5.82
C LYS A 45 1.16 4.39 -5.01
N ARG A 46 1.30 4.25 -3.70
CA ARG A 46 1.64 5.33 -2.75
C ARG A 46 2.57 4.78 -1.69
N LEU A 47 3.44 5.65 -1.15
CA LEU A 47 4.30 5.36 -0.02
C LEU A 47 4.02 6.36 1.11
N GLY A 48 3.77 5.87 2.32
CA GLY A 48 3.45 6.70 3.48
C GLY A 48 4.35 6.41 4.68
N THR A 49 4.77 7.46 5.38
CA THR A 49 5.59 7.38 6.59
C THR A 49 4.79 7.48 7.89
N SER A 50 3.47 7.71 7.81
CA SER A 50 2.61 7.88 9.00
C SER A 50 1.21 7.32 8.80
N LEU A 51 0.51 7.10 9.92
CA LEU A 51 -0.91 6.74 9.93
C LEU A 51 -1.78 7.87 9.37
N ASP A 52 -1.42 9.13 9.61
CA ASP A 52 -2.16 10.28 9.07
C ASP A 52 -2.21 10.28 7.54
N SER A 53 -1.07 10.00 6.89
CA SER A 53 -1.00 9.92 5.43
C SER A 53 -1.87 8.76 4.91
N LEU A 54 -1.80 7.60 5.57
CA LEU A 54 -2.60 6.43 5.21
C LEU A 54 -4.10 6.71 5.38
N ALA A 55 -4.50 7.29 6.51
CA ALA A 55 -5.89 7.61 6.81
C ALA A 55 -6.46 8.61 5.79
N HIS A 56 -5.68 9.63 5.41
CA HIS A 56 -6.07 10.59 4.39
C HIS A 56 -6.40 9.94 3.04
N TRP A 57 -5.69 8.87 2.66
CA TRP A 57 -5.94 8.16 1.40
C TRP A 57 -7.09 7.16 1.47
N LEU A 58 -7.29 6.50 2.61
CA LEU A 58 -8.33 5.48 2.79
C LEU A 58 -9.70 6.09 3.13
N PHE A 59 -9.70 7.22 3.84
CA PHE A 59 -10.90 7.88 4.34
C PHE A 59 -10.86 9.37 3.97
N PRO A 60 -10.98 9.71 2.67
CA PRO A 60 -11.09 11.10 2.27
C PRO A 60 -12.29 11.74 2.96
N ALA A 61 -12.09 12.97 3.48
CA ALA A 61 -13.16 13.72 4.13
C ALA A 61 -14.38 13.83 3.20
N SER A 62 -15.57 13.63 3.77
CA SER A 62 -16.86 13.64 3.09
C SER A 62 -17.24 15.01 2.52
#